data_AF-A0AAV4J7T6-F1
#
_entry.id   AF-A0AAV4J7T6-F1
#
_cell.length_a   1.000
_cell.length_b   1.000
_cell.length_c   1.000
_cell.angle_alpha   90.00
_cell.angle_beta   90.00
_cell.angle_gamma   90.00
#
_symmetry.space_group_name_H-M   'P 1'
#
loop_
_entity.id
_entity.type
_entity.pdbx_description
1 polymer ?
#
loop_
_entity_poly.entity_id
_entity_poly.type
_entity_poly.pdbx_seq_one_letter_code
_entity_poly.pdbx_strand_id
1 'polypeptide(L)'
;MKKVCARWIPHLLTVDQKRERLRCATELLNMFEPQGPERLSDIITGDETWFPFFNIPPKRLNRMWVDEQGDRLVVLSPGFQSRKRMFSVFFNYSGSVVVDMLPRDTTMTAT
;
A
#
# COMPACT_ATOMS: atom_id res chain seq x y z
N MET A 1 -11.42 1.31 -30.88
CA MET A 1 -11.77 1.81 -29.53
C MET A 1 -11.18 0.91 -28.47
N LYS A 2 -10.60 1.47 -27.41
CA LYS A 2 -10.07 0.70 -26.28
C LYS A 2 -10.55 1.28 -24.95
N LYS A 3 -10.85 0.41 -23.98
CA LYS A 3 -11.20 0.80 -22.62
C LYS A 3 -9.99 0.60 -21.72
N VAL A 4 -9.30 1.68 -21.35
CA VAL A 4 -8.00 1.61 -20.66
C VAL A 4 -8.02 2.31 -19.31
N CYS A 5 -7.38 1.69 -18.31
CA CYS A 5 -6.97 2.34 -17.07
C CYS A 5 -5.44 2.44 -17.05
N ALA A 6 -4.90 3.54 -16.53
CA ALA A 6 -3.48 3.62 -16.21
C ALA A 6 -3.14 2.65 -15.06
N ARG A 7 -1.96 2.03 -15.13
CA ARG A 7 -1.37 1.27 -14.03
C ARG A 7 -0.69 2.25 -13.06
N TRP A 8 -0.99 2.15 -11.77
CA TRP A 8 -0.30 2.93 -10.75
C TRP A 8 0.96 2.19 -10.31
N ILE A 9 2.10 2.84 -10.40
CA ILE A 9 3.40 2.33 -9.94
C ILE A 9 3.83 3.25 -8.80
N PRO A 10 3.94 2.77 -7.54
CA PRO A 10 4.23 3.62 -6.39
C PRO A 10 5.56 4.38 -6.52
N HIS A 11 6.58 3.72 -7.07
CA HIS A 11 7.87 4.31 -7.32
C HIS A 11 8.57 3.62 -8.51
N LEU A 12 9.24 4.40 -9.36
CA LEU A 12 10.08 3.83 -10.41
C LEU A 12 11.43 3.47 -9.79
N LEU A 13 11.66 2.17 -9.60
CA LEU A 13 12.87 1.69 -8.93
C LEU A 13 14.12 1.89 -9.80
N THR A 14 15.18 2.42 -9.19
CA THR A 14 16.52 2.47 -9.78
C THR A 14 17.14 1.07 -9.88
N VAL A 15 18.21 0.92 -10.67
CA VAL A 15 18.93 -0.36 -10.80
C VAL A 15 19.46 -0.82 -9.44
N ASP A 16 20.01 0.09 -8.64
CA ASP A 16 20.56 -0.25 -7.33
C ASP A 16 19.49 -0.63 -6.32
N GLN A 17 18.34 0.07 -6.30
CA GLN A 17 17.19 -0.33 -5.47
C GLN A 17 16.68 -1.74 -5.82
N LYS A 18 16.69 -2.11 -7.12
CA LYS A 18 16.33 -3.47 -7.54
C LYS A 18 17.35 -4.49 -7.06
N ARG A 19 18.65 -4.19 -7.17
CA ARG A 19 19.73 -5.06 -6.70
C ARG A 19 19.62 -5.30 -5.20
N GLU A 20 19.36 -4.24 -4.44
CA GLU A 20 19.21 -4.32 -2.99
C GLU A 20 17.99 -5.14 -2.59
N ARG A 21 16.84 -4.93 -3.25
CA ARG A 21 15.65 -5.75 -3.02
C ARG A 21 15.90 -7.23 -3.32
N LEU A 22 16.64 -7.55 -4.38
CA LEU A 22 16.99 -8.93 -4.70
C LEU A 22 17.89 -9.52 -3.61
N ARG A 23 18.89 -8.78 -3.15
CA ARG A 23 19.78 -9.18 -2.05
C ARG A 23 18.98 -9.51 -0.78
N CYS A 24 18.14 -8.58 -0.31
CA CYS A 24 17.31 -8.79 0.87
C CYS A 24 16.36 -9.98 0.71
N ALA A 25 15.75 -10.15 -0.47
CA ALA A 25 14.83 -11.27 -0.71
C ALA A 25 15.56 -12.62 -0.67
N THR A 26 16.75 -12.72 -1.25
CA THR A 26 17.57 -13.94 -1.19
C THR A 26 18.03 -14.26 0.23
N GLU A 27 18.46 -13.26 0.99
CA GLU A 27 18.85 -13.42 2.40
C GLU A 27 17.66 -13.91 3.24
N LEU A 28 16.49 -13.29 3.08
CA LEU A 28 15.26 -13.73 3.73
C LEU A 28 14.95 -15.19 3.36
N LEU A 29 14.93 -15.52 2.06
CA LEU A 29 14.61 -16.87 1.58
C LEU A 29 15.50 -17.94 2.24
N ASN A 30 16.83 -17.74 2.26
CA ASN A 30 17.77 -18.66 2.88
C ASN A 30 17.53 -18.83 4.39
N MET A 31 17.07 -17.79 5.08
CA MET A 31 16.69 -17.89 6.50
C MET A 31 15.39 -18.66 6.72
N PHE A 32 14.46 -18.64 5.75
CA PHE A 32 13.19 -19.35 5.82
C PHE A 32 13.29 -20.83 5.42
N GLU A 33 14.19 -21.20 4.51
CA GLU A 33 14.27 -22.58 4.00
C GLU A 33 14.37 -23.69 5.06
N PRO A 34 15.16 -23.57 6.15
CA PRO A 34 15.31 -24.66 7.12
C PRO A 34 14.05 -25.04 7.89
N GLN A 35 13.13 -24.09 8.09
CA GLN A 35 11.91 -24.25 8.90
C GLN A 35 10.64 -24.09 8.05
N GLY A 36 10.79 -23.72 6.78
CA GLY A 36 9.70 -23.57 5.84
C GLY A 36 8.62 -22.57 6.30
N PRO A 37 7.35 -22.81 5.95
CA PRO A 37 6.24 -21.91 6.28
C PRO A 37 6.03 -21.69 7.79
N GLU A 38 6.48 -22.60 8.65
CA GLU A 38 6.29 -22.48 10.11
C GLU A 38 6.98 -21.24 10.67
N ARG A 39 8.11 -20.82 10.10
CA ARG A 39 8.83 -19.61 10.53
C ARG A 39 8.08 -18.30 10.24
N LEU A 40 7.05 -18.33 9.37
CA LEU A 40 6.15 -17.18 9.20
C LEU A 40 5.29 -16.94 10.44
N SER A 41 5.08 -17.96 11.27
CA SER A 41 4.30 -17.83 12.51
C SER A 41 5.00 -16.99 13.58
N ASP A 42 6.32 -16.85 13.49
CA ASP A 42 7.14 -16.04 14.40
C ASP A 42 7.15 -14.54 14.04
N ILE A 43 6.60 -14.16 12.87
CA ILE A 43 6.65 -12.78 12.38
C ILE A 43 5.47 -11.99 12.91
N ILE A 44 5.76 -10.93 13.64
CA ILE A 44 4.85 -9.80 13.85
C ILE A 44 5.26 -8.70 12.87
N THR A 45 4.33 -8.23 12.07
CA THR A 45 4.53 -7.10 11.15
C THR A 45 3.44 -6.07 11.34
N GLY A 46 3.71 -4.84 10.96
CA GLY A 46 2.72 -3.78 11.03
C GLY A 46 3.11 -2.59 10.20
N ASP A 47 2.12 -1.75 9.94
CA ASP A 47 2.30 -0.51 9.20
C ASP A 47 1.23 0.50 9.63
N GLU A 48 1.46 1.77 9.26
CA GLU A 48 0.57 2.88 9.52
C GLU A 48 -0.26 3.19 8.27
N THR A 49 -1.57 3.41 8.44
CA THR A 49 -2.43 3.74 7.32
C THR A 49 -3.50 4.77 7.68
N TRP A 50 -3.86 5.60 6.69
CA TRP A 50 -4.94 6.57 6.79
C TRP A 50 -6.26 5.99 6.29
N PHE A 51 -7.25 5.88 7.18
CA PHE A 51 -8.61 5.51 6.83
C PHE A 51 -9.48 6.77 6.62
N PRO A 52 -10.01 7.00 5.41
CA PRO A 52 -10.97 8.07 5.16
C PRO A 52 -12.33 7.73 5.77
N PHE A 53 -13.07 8.74 6.22
CA PHE A 53 -14.44 8.56 6.74
C PHE A 53 -15.49 8.33 5.65
N PHE A 54 -15.12 8.52 4.38
CA PHE A 54 -16.02 8.36 3.25
C PHE A 54 -15.42 7.42 2.21
N ASN A 55 -16.30 6.80 1.44
CA ASN A 55 -15.91 5.92 0.35
C ASN A 55 -15.31 6.73 -0.80
N ILE A 56 -14.06 6.42 -1.14
CA ILE A 56 -13.40 6.96 -2.33
C ILE A 56 -13.67 5.97 -3.47
N PRO A 57 -14.38 6.38 -4.54
CA PRO A 57 -14.67 5.48 -5.65
C PRO A 57 -13.36 5.02 -6.31
N PRO A 58 -13.17 3.71 -6.55
CA PRO A 58 -11.94 3.21 -7.14
C PRO A 58 -11.78 3.68 -8.58
N LYS A 59 -10.54 4.00 -9.00
CA LYS A 59 -10.22 4.49 -10.36
C LYS A 59 -10.78 3.64 -11.50
N ARG A 60 -11.01 2.33 -11.28
CA ARG A 60 -11.62 1.42 -12.27
C ARG A 60 -13.04 1.84 -12.68
N LEU A 61 -13.76 2.55 -11.81
CA LEU A 61 -15.09 3.06 -12.12
C LEU A 61 -15.02 4.24 -13.08
N ASN A 62 -13.87 4.92 -13.16
CA ASN A 62 -13.63 6.01 -14.10
C ASN A 62 -13.14 5.53 -15.48
N ARG A 63 -13.38 4.26 -15.84
CA ARG A 63 -13.02 3.72 -17.16
C ARG A 63 -13.97 4.24 -18.22
N MET A 64 -13.44 4.98 -19.18
CA MET A 64 -14.16 5.43 -20.36
C MET A 64 -13.65 4.74 -21.64
N TRP A 65 -14.49 4.75 -22.66
CA TRP A 65 -14.08 4.42 -24.03
C TRP A 65 -13.41 5.66 -24.64
N VAL A 66 -12.22 5.50 -25.21
CA VAL A 66 -11.55 6.54 -26.00
C VAL A 66 -11.36 6.03 -27.43
N ASP A 67 -11.48 6.95 -28.39
CA ASP A 67 -11.04 6.72 -29.77
C ASP A 67 -9.50 6.73 -29.84
N GLU A 68 -8.91 6.62 -31.03
CA GLU A 68 -7.45 6.52 -31.18
C GLU A 68 -6.71 7.85 -30.96
N GLN A 69 -7.39 9.00 -31.12
CA GLN A 69 -6.82 10.34 -31.01
C GLN A 69 -7.34 11.12 -29.78
N GLY A 70 -8.26 10.54 -29.02
CA GLY A 70 -8.97 11.19 -27.95
C GLY A 70 -8.18 11.28 -26.66
N ASP A 71 -8.29 12.45 -26.01
CA ASP A 71 -7.69 12.70 -24.71
C ASP A 71 -8.40 11.94 -23.58
N ARG A 72 -7.64 11.63 -22.52
CA ARG A 72 -8.19 11.00 -21.31
C ARG A 72 -8.96 12.04 -20.49
N LEU A 73 -10.15 11.68 -19.99
CA LEU A 73 -10.88 12.51 -19.02
C LEU A 73 -10.05 12.77 -17.77
N VAL A 74 -10.11 14.02 -17.29
CA VAL A 74 -9.56 14.46 -16.02
C VAL A 74 -10.63 14.30 -14.94
N VAL A 75 -10.39 13.43 -13.97
CA VAL A 75 -11.24 13.31 -12.78
C VAL A 75 -10.58 14.09 -11.64
N LEU A 76 -11.29 15.06 -11.09
CA LEU A 76 -10.87 15.76 -9.87
C LEU A 76 -10.84 14.76 -8.71
N SER A 77 -9.66 14.53 -8.15
CA SER A 77 -9.54 13.75 -6.91
C SER A 77 -10.20 14.54 -5.77
N PRO A 78 -10.99 13.88 -4.89
CA PRO A 78 -11.34 14.48 -3.61
C PRO A 78 -10.05 14.97 -2.95
N GLY A 79 -10.01 16.25 -2.57
CA GLY A 79 -8.80 16.89 -2.08
C GLY A 79 -8.26 16.24 -0.80
N PHE A 80 -7.02 16.60 -0.45
CA PHE A 80 -6.29 16.15 0.74
C PHE A 80 -7.05 16.37 2.08
N GLN A 81 -8.06 17.25 2.10
CA GLN A 81 -8.87 17.62 3.29
C GLN A 81 -10.05 16.69 3.59
N SER A 82 -10.05 15.52 2.95
CA SER A 82 -10.81 14.36 3.37
C SER A 82 -10.66 14.11 4.89
N ARG A 83 -11.76 14.10 5.66
CA ARG A 83 -11.71 13.63 7.07
C ARG A 83 -11.17 12.21 7.06
N LYS A 84 -10.06 11.97 7.77
CA LYS A 84 -9.35 10.69 7.86
C LYS A 84 -8.81 10.46 9.27
N ARG A 85 -8.57 9.19 9.63
CA ARG A 85 -7.86 8.80 10.86
C ARG A 85 -6.66 7.93 10.53
N MET A 86 -5.55 8.12 11.22
CA MET A 86 -4.40 7.24 11.13
C MET A 86 -4.55 6.10 12.13
N PHE A 87 -4.25 4.90 11.67
CA PHE A 87 -4.17 3.70 12.50
C PHE A 87 -2.80 3.07 12.34
N SER A 88 -2.27 2.56 13.44
CA SER A 88 -1.08 1.71 13.46
C SER A 88 -1.55 0.29 13.74
N VAL A 89 -1.35 -0.61 12.78
CA VAL A 89 -1.85 -1.98 12.87
C VAL A 89 -0.67 -2.93 12.85
N PHE A 90 -0.54 -3.73 13.90
CA PHE A 90 0.42 -4.82 14.00
C PHE A 90 -0.34 -6.15 14.08
N PHE A 91 0.11 -7.14 13.33
CA PHE A 91 -0.50 -8.46 13.25
C PHE A 91 0.55 -9.54 13.00
N ASN A 92 0.18 -10.78 13.29
CA ASN A 92 0.95 -11.97 12.98
C ASN A 92 0.05 -12.99 12.25
N TYR A 93 0.50 -14.24 12.15
CA TYR A 93 -0.28 -15.30 11.52
C TYR A 93 -1.63 -15.61 12.21
N SER A 94 -1.78 -15.32 13.50
CA SER A 94 -2.99 -15.63 14.28
C SER A 94 -3.99 -14.48 14.35
N GLY A 95 -3.57 -13.25 14.02
CA GLY A 95 -4.46 -12.10 13.92
C GLY A 95 -3.80 -10.79 14.32
N SER A 96 -4.64 -9.80 14.63
CA SER A 96 -4.18 -8.49 15.11
C SER A 96 -3.57 -8.59 16.49
N VAL A 97 -2.36 -8.09 16.65
CA VAL A 97 -1.66 -7.95 17.94
C VAL A 97 -1.97 -6.59 18.55
N VAL A 98 -1.88 -5.52 17.74
CA VAL A 98 -2.19 -4.15 18.16
C VAL A 98 -2.95 -3.44 17.04
N VAL A 99 -4.01 -2.74 17.42
CA VAL A 99 -4.68 -1.75 16.57
C VAL A 99 -4.75 -0.48 17.39
N ASP A 100 -3.82 0.44 17.13
CA ASP A 100 -3.83 1.75 17.74
C ASP A 100 -4.33 2.80 16.76
N MET A 101 -4.97 3.81 17.31
CA MET A 101 -5.64 4.84 16.54
C MET A 101 -5.11 6.18 17.01
N LEU A 102 -4.36 6.83 16.13
CA LEU A 102 -3.70 8.08 16.45
C LEU A 102 -4.75 9.14 16.89
N PRO A 103 -4.51 9.85 18.01
CA PRO A 103 -5.34 10.96 18.41
C PRO A 103 -5.46 12.02 17.31
N ARG A 104 -6.55 12.76 17.32
CA ARG A 104 -6.74 13.85 16.35
C ARG A 104 -5.66 14.90 16.53
N ASP A 105 -5.24 15.46 15.41
CA ASP A 105 -4.31 16.60 15.37
C ASP A 105 -2.94 16.29 16.02
N THR A 106 -2.56 15.02 16.06
CA THR A 106 -1.24 14.54 16.47
C THR A 106 -0.52 13.85 15.32
N THR A 107 0.80 13.79 15.41
CA THR A 107 1.67 13.05 14.48
C THR A 107 2.40 11.96 15.23
N MET A 108 2.64 10.82 14.59
CA MET A 108 3.54 9.80 15.14
C MET A 108 4.92 10.41 15.32
N THR A 109 5.50 10.22 16.51
CA THR A 109 6.84 10.71 16.86
C THR A 109 7.66 9.53 17.39
N ALA A 110 8.95 9.49 17.06
CA ALA A 110 9.86 8.57 17.70
C ALA A 110 10.01 8.99 19.17
N THR A 111 9.66 8.11 20.10
CA THR A 111 9.91 8.32 21.54
C THR A 111 11.36 8.06 21.85
#